data_AF-A0A210W0W7-F1
#
_entry.id   AF-A0A210W0W7-F1
#
_cell.length_a   1.000
_cell.length_b   1.000
_cell.length_c   1.000
_cell.angle_alpha   90.00
_cell.angle_beta   90.00
_cell.angle_gamma   90.00
#
_symmetry.space_group_name_H-M   'P 1'
#
loop_
_entity.id
_entity.type
_entity.pdbx_description
1 polymer ?
#
loop_
_entity_poly.entity_id
_entity_poly.type
_entity_poly.pdbx_seq_one_letter_code
_entity_poly.pdbx_strand_id
1 'polypeptide(L)'
;MFSMSVPWWEFVVRGVAVYLFLLVFLRLTGRRQTGQYAPFDLVLLLILSNAVQNSMNAGDNSLIGGMVSASTLILCHLLLSWLTFHFPVLERLVDGKAKALIRDGHLNKDLMREERITRDDIEAALRAGGCLHLREVERATLETDGSITVVLRRRDSENDGDPPV
;
A
#
# COMPACT_ATOMS: atom_id res chain seq x y z
N MET A 1 40.67 3.82 -4.04
CA MET A 1 39.40 3.47 -4.72
C MET A 1 38.97 2.02 -4.47
N PHE A 2 39.79 1.17 -3.82
CA PHE A 2 39.46 -0.20 -3.40
C PHE A 2 39.81 -0.45 -1.92
N SER A 3 39.61 0.55 -1.07
CA SER A 3 39.84 0.44 0.37
C SER A 3 38.50 0.55 1.05
N MET A 4 37.97 -0.57 1.54
CA MET A 4 36.82 -0.58 2.44
C MET A 4 37.27 0.06 3.75
N SER A 5 36.82 1.28 4.04
CA SER A 5 37.12 1.93 5.33
C SER A 5 36.37 1.25 6.47
N VAL A 6 35.29 0.54 6.13
CA VAL A 6 34.41 -0.18 7.04
C VAL A 6 34.22 -1.62 6.54
N PRO A 7 34.11 -2.59 7.45
CA PRO A 7 33.92 -3.99 7.07
C PRO A 7 32.67 -4.20 6.21
N TRP A 8 32.73 -5.08 5.23
CA TRP A 8 31.61 -5.37 4.32
C TRP A 8 30.31 -5.78 5.04
N TRP A 9 30.41 -6.43 6.22
CA TRP A 9 29.26 -6.82 7.03
C TRP A 9 28.51 -5.63 7.63
N GLU A 10 29.19 -4.50 7.84
CA GLU A 10 28.55 -3.29 8.37
C GLU A 10 27.55 -2.70 7.37
N PHE A 11 27.90 -2.70 6.08
CA PHE A 11 26.97 -2.31 5.01
C PHE A 11 25.74 -3.21 4.95
N VAL A 12 25.93 -4.52 5.18
CA VAL A 12 24.82 -5.50 5.21
C VAL A 12 23.90 -5.21 6.40
N VAL A 13 24.45 -5.07 7.60
CA VAL A 13 23.66 -4.79 8.82
C VAL A 13 22.92 -3.46 8.72
N ARG A 14 23.58 -2.40 8.24
CA ARG A 14 22.96 -1.10 8.00
C ARG A 14 21.86 -1.17 6.96
N GLY A 15 22.09 -1.86 5.84
CA GLY A 15 21.09 -2.06 4.79
C GLY A 15 19.86 -2.79 5.30
N VAL A 16 20.03 -3.86 6.08
CA VAL A 16 18.92 -4.60 6.72
C VAL A 16 18.17 -3.71 7.71
N ALA A 17 18.88 -2.98 8.58
CA ALA A 17 18.27 -2.10 9.56
C ALA A 17 17.43 -0.99 8.90
N VAL A 18 17.96 -0.37 7.85
CA VAL A 18 17.26 0.65 7.06
C VAL A 18 16.06 0.07 6.33
N TYR A 19 16.19 -1.12 5.74
CA TYR A 19 15.08 -1.81 5.08
C TYR A 19 13.93 -2.10 6.07
N LEU A 20 14.24 -2.64 7.25
CA LEU A 20 13.25 -2.89 8.29
C LEU A 20 12.60 -1.61 8.80
N PHE A 21 13.38 -0.54 8.99
CA PHE A 21 12.86 0.78 9.35
C PHE A 21 11.89 1.31 8.30
N LEU A 22 12.27 1.24 7.02
CA LEU A 22 11.42 1.65 5.91
C LEU A 22 10.14 0.82 5.82
N LEU A 23 10.22 -0.49 6.05
CA LEU A 23 9.05 -1.37 6.07
C LEU A 23 8.06 -0.96 7.16
N VAL A 24 8.54 -0.71 8.39
CA VAL A 24 7.70 -0.22 9.49
C VAL A 24 7.13 1.17 9.17
N PHE A 25 7.94 2.06 8.60
CA PHE A 25 7.50 3.41 8.21
C PHE A 25 6.41 3.39 7.12
N LEU A 26 6.59 2.59 6.07
CA LEU A 26 5.59 2.37 5.03
C LEU A 26 4.32 1.77 5.64
N ARG A 27 4.47 0.84 6.59
CA ARG A 27 3.31 0.22 7.26
C ARG A 27 2.48 1.21 8.07
N LEU A 28 3.14 2.17 8.72
CA LEU A 28 2.47 3.25 9.48
C LEU A 28 1.84 4.30 8.55
N THR A 29 2.51 4.61 7.43
CA THR A 29 2.08 5.65 6.48
C THR A 29 0.98 5.17 5.53
N GLY A 30 1.06 3.93 5.04
CA GLY A 30 0.14 3.36 4.03
C GLY A 30 -1.31 3.22 4.48
N ARG A 31 -1.60 3.38 5.78
CA ARG A 31 -2.97 3.45 6.33
C ARG A 31 -3.71 4.76 6.02
N ARG A 32 -3.11 5.67 5.22
CA ARG A 32 -3.63 7.04 5.01
C ARG A 32 -3.91 7.44 3.57
N GLN A 33 -3.74 6.58 2.58
CA GLN A 33 -3.77 7.00 1.17
C GLN A 33 -5.03 6.51 0.45
N THR A 34 -6.19 7.09 0.78
CA THR A 34 -7.36 7.01 -0.11
C THR A 34 -7.10 7.91 -1.31
N GLY A 35 -6.49 7.34 -2.36
CA GLY A 35 -6.43 7.95 -3.70
C GLY A 35 -5.44 9.10 -3.86
N GLN A 36 -4.35 8.81 -4.60
CA GLN A 36 -3.25 9.72 -4.95
C GLN A 36 -2.28 10.00 -3.79
N TYR A 37 -0.97 9.78 -4.03
CA TYR A 37 0.08 10.35 -3.18
C TYR A 37 -0.19 11.85 -3.01
N ALA A 38 -0.46 12.30 -1.78
CA ALA A 38 -0.58 13.72 -1.54
C ALA A 38 0.80 14.36 -1.86
N PRO A 39 0.83 15.63 -2.30
CA PRO A 39 2.09 16.34 -2.51
C PRO A 39 3.03 16.27 -1.28
N PHE A 40 2.45 16.19 -0.09
CA PHE A 40 3.17 15.99 1.16
C PHE A 40 3.90 14.64 1.23
N ASP A 41 3.28 13.54 0.77
CA ASP A 41 3.91 12.21 0.79
C ASP A 41 5.08 12.13 -0.18
N LEU A 42 4.98 12.80 -1.33
CA LEU A 42 6.09 12.91 -2.27
C LEU A 42 7.29 13.65 -1.65
N VAL A 43 7.04 14.76 -0.94
CA VAL A 43 8.09 15.50 -0.21
C VAL A 43 8.69 14.63 0.89
N LEU A 44 7.86 13.93 1.64
CA LEU A 44 8.30 13.03 2.70
C LEU A 44 9.15 11.88 2.16
N LEU A 45 8.74 11.27 1.04
CA LEU A 45 9.49 10.22 0.35
C LEU A 45 10.86 10.73 -0.12
N LEU A 46 10.93 11.96 -0.63
CA LEU A 46 12.19 12.57 -1.08
C LEU A 46 13.16 12.80 0.10
N ILE A 47 12.67 13.37 1.20
CA ILE A 47 13.47 13.61 2.41
C ILE A 47 13.97 12.28 2.98
N LEU A 48 13.08 11.28 3.05
CA LEU A 48 13.39 9.96 3.56
C LEU A 48 14.44 9.26 2.69
N SER A 49 14.30 9.33 1.36
CA SER A 49 15.27 8.77 0.41
C SER A 49 16.68 9.32 0.64
N ASN A 50 16.82 10.63 0.83
CA ASN A 50 18.11 11.25 1.10
C ASN A 50 18.67 10.82 2.47
N ALA A 51 17.85 10.79 3.51
CA ALA A 51 18.26 10.33 4.84
C ALA A 51 18.73 8.86 4.81
N VAL A 52 18.01 8.00 4.11
CA VAL A 52 18.35 6.59 3.89
C VAL A 52 19.68 6.45 3.15
N GLN A 53 19.86 7.16 2.04
CA GLN A 53 21.11 7.13 1.27
C GLN A 53 22.30 7.54 2.13
N ASN A 54 22.19 8.61 2.91
CA ASN A 54 23.26 9.05 3.81
C ASN A 54 23.57 8.03 4.92
N SER A 55 22.53 7.43 5.49
CA SER A 55 22.68 6.40 6.53
C SER A 55 23.35 5.12 6.00
N MET A 56 23.04 4.73 4.76
CA MET A 56 23.59 3.54 4.11
C MET A 56 25.03 3.76 3.64
N ASN A 57 25.35 4.95 3.12
CA ASN A 57 26.67 5.23 2.57
C ASN A 57 27.72 5.47 3.67
N ALA A 58 27.31 5.89 4.88
CA ALA A 58 28.20 6.06 6.06
C ALA A 58 29.50 6.86 5.78
N GLY A 59 29.47 7.78 4.82
CA GLY A 59 30.62 8.59 4.40
C GLY A 59 31.60 7.90 3.43
N ASP A 60 31.33 6.66 3.01
CA ASP A 60 32.17 5.88 2.10
C ASP A 60 31.51 5.79 0.71
N ASN A 61 32.04 6.53 -0.27
CA ASN A 61 31.55 6.53 -1.66
C ASN A 61 32.23 5.47 -2.53
N SER A 62 32.62 4.34 -1.94
CA SER A 62 33.24 3.22 -2.65
C SER A 62 32.22 2.49 -3.53
N LEU A 63 32.58 2.23 -4.79
CA LEU A 63 31.78 1.44 -5.74
C LEU A 63 31.38 0.08 -5.16
N ILE A 64 32.29 -0.56 -4.41
CA ILE A 64 32.01 -1.88 -3.80
C ILE A 64 30.97 -1.75 -2.68
N GLY A 65 31.07 -0.71 -1.84
CA GLY A 65 30.11 -0.47 -0.75
C GLY A 65 28.69 -0.23 -1.28
N GLY A 66 28.56 0.55 -2.35
CA GLY A 66 27.30 0.76 -3.05
C GLY A 66 26.72 -0.53 -3.64
N MET A 67 27.55 -1.35 -4.29
CA MET A 67 27.10 -2.60 -4.90
C MET A 67 26.67 -3.63 -3.85
N VAL A 68 27.43 -3.78 -2.74
CA VAL A 68 27.05 -4.64 -1.61
C VAL A 68 25.73 -4.19 -0.98
N SER A 69 25.55 -2.88 -0.78
CA SER A 69 24.33 -2.31 -0.21
C SER A 69 23.12 -2.54 -1.11
N ALA A 70 23.26 -2.30 -2.42
CA ALA A 70 22.21 -2.54 -3.41
C ALA A 70 21.83 -4.03 -3.48
N SER A 71 22.83 -4.93 -3.56
CA SER A 71 22.59 -6.37 -3.53
C SER A 71 21.88 -6.81 -2.25
N THR A 72 22.26 -6.25 -1.09
CA THR A 72 21.61 -6.54 0.20
C THR A 72 20.15 -6.14 0.18
N LEU A 73 19.81 -4.95 -0.31
CA LEU A 73 18.42 -4.50 -0.41
C LEU A 73 17.59 -5.38 -1.36
N ILE A 74 18.15 -5.73 -2.52
CA ILE A 74 17.48 -6.64 -3.46
C ILE A 74 17.23 -8.00 -2.82
N LEU A 75 18.24 -8.57 -2.16
CA LEU A 75 18.11 -9.83 -1.42
C LEU A 75 17.04 -9.73 -0.32
N CYS A 76 17.02 -8.66 0.47
CA CYS A 76 16.00 -8.44 1.50
C CYS A 76 14.60 -8.37 0.89
N HIS A 77 14.44 -7.68 -0.23
CA HIS A 77 13.16 -7.58 -0.92
C HIS A 77 12.69 -8.94 -1.46
N LEU A 78 13.57 -9.69 -2.12
CA LEU A 78 13.25 -11.03 -2.62
C LEU A 78 12.90 -12.00 -1.48
N LEU A 79 13.67 -11.96 -0.38
CA LEU A 79 13.39 -12.75 0.82
C LEU A 79 12.04 -12.39 1.42
N LEU A 80 11.73 -11.10 1.55
CA LEU A 80 10.43 -10.68 2.07
C LEU A 80 9.29 -11.16 1.18
N SER A 81 9.38 -10.97 -0.14
CA SER A 81 8.36 -11.42 -1.10
C SER A 81 8.16 -12.94 -1.08
N TRP A 82 9.24 -13.70 -0.95
CA TRP A 82 9.16 -15.16 -0.80
C TRP A 82 8.50 -15.55 0.54
N LEU A 83 8.84 -14.83 1.61
CA LEU A 83 8.33 -15.09 2.95
C LEU A 83 6.84 -14.71 3.07
N THR A 84 6.39 -13.62 2.46
CA THR A 84 4.96 -13.27 2.41
C THR A 84 4.17 -14.27 1.58
N PHE A 85 4.73 -14.76 0.47
CA PHE A 85 4.09 -15.81 -0.33
C PHE A 85 3.90 -17.13 0.44
N HIS A 86 4.88 -17.53 1.26
CA HIS A 86 4.79 -18.79 2.01
C HIS A 86 4.02 -18.64 3.33
N PHE A 87 4.06 -17.46 3.96
CA PHE A 87 3.46 -17.20 5.27
C PHE A 87 2.33 -16.16 5.17
N PRO A 88 1.06 -16.59 5.14
CA PRO A 88 -0.08 -15.67 5.03
C PRO A 88 -0.22 -14.75 6.24
N VAL A 89 0.39 -15.07 7.38
CA VAL A 89 0.46 -14.17 8.55
C VAL A 89 1.35 -12.96 8.23
N LEU A 90 2.45 -13.17 7.51
CA LEU A 90 3.38 -12.11 7.14
C LEU A 90 2.82 -11.25 6.02
N GLU A 91 2.17 -11.86 5.03
CA GLU A 91 1.38 -11.15 4.01
C GLU A 91 0.37 -10.19 4.65
N ARG A 92 -0.42 -10.67 5.62
CA ARG A 92 -1.39 -9.84 6.36
C ARG A 92 -0.74 -8.73 7.19
N LEU A 93 0.48 -8.97 7.67
CA LEU A 93 1.21 -7.98 8.45
C LEU A 93 1.78 -6.88 7.54
N VAL A 94 2.34 -7.26 6.39
CA VAL A 94 2.99 -6.36 5.43
C VAL A 94 1.97 -5.64 4.58
N ASP A 95 1.17 -6.38 3.83
CA ASP A 95 0.20 -5.82 2.89
C ASP A 95 -1.05 -5.40 3.67
N GLY A 96 -1.67 -6.31 4.42
CA GLY A 96 -2.92 -6.04 5.13
C GLY A 96 -4.04 -6.99 4.69
N LYS A 97 -5.29 -6.57 4.86
CA LYS A 97 -6.46 -7.33 4.40
C LYS A 97 -7.47 -6.39 3.80
N ALA A 98 -8.02 -6.78 2.65
CA ALA A 98 -9.21 -6.15 2.11
C ALA A 98 -10.39 -6.33 3.09
N LYS A 99 -11.08 -5.24 3.39
CA LYS A 99 -12.21 -5.22 4.34
C LYS A 99 -13.47 -4.72 3.63
N ALA A 100 -14.60 -5.39 3.82
CA ALA A 100 -15.86 -4.96 3.22
C ALA A 100 -16.38 -3.70 3.94
N LEU A 101 -16.41 -2.57 3.23
CA LEU A 101 -16.85 -1.27 3.73
C LEU A 101 -18.37 -1.10 3.59
N ILE A 102 -18.93 -1.59 2.48
CA ILE A 102 -20.38 -1.60 2.21
C ILE A 102 -20.78 -3.01 1.83
N ARG A 103 -21.86 -3.51 2.43
CA ARG A 103 -22.56 -4.73 2.01
C ARG A 103 -24.04 -4.43 1.90
N ASP A 104 -24.63 -4.70 0.73
CA ASP A 104 -26.07 -4.58 0.49
C ASP A 104 -26.63 -3.19 0.86
N GLY A 105 -25.87 -2.13 0.55
CA GLY A 105 -26.22 -0.75 0.90
C GLY A 105 -26.04 -0.37 2.38
N HIS A 106 -25.58 -1.29 3.24
CA HIS A 106 -25.26 -1.01 4.64
C HIS A 106 -23.79 -0.65 4.82
N LEU A 107 -23.56 0.56 5.34
CA LEU A 107 -22.24 1.13 5.63
C LEU A 107 -21.70 0.61 6.95
N ASN A 108 -20.48 0.07 6.96
CA ASN A 108 -19.81 -0.31 8.19
C ASN A 108 -19.13 0.92 8.84
N LYS A 109 -19.86 1.60 9.73
CA LYS A 109 -19.38 2.80 10.43
C LYS A 109 -18.21 2.54 11.38
N ASP A 110 -18.12 1.35 11.96
CA ASP A 110 -17.02 1.00 12.86
C ASP A 110 -15.72 0.87 12.06
N LEU A 111 -15.80 0.26 10.87
CA LEU A 111 -14.67 0.17 9.96
C LEU A 111 -14.23 1.55 9.45
N MET A 112 -15.17 2.45 9.17
CA MET A 112 -14.82 3.82 8.79
C MET A 112 -14.07 4.56 9.91
N ARG A 113 -14.43 4.34 11.17
CA ARG A 113 -13.71 4.94 12.31
C ARG A 113 -12.33 4.32 12.49
N GLU A 114 -12.22 3.01 12.35
CA GLU A 114 -10.94 2.28 12.45
C GLU A 114 -9.96 2.72 11.36
N GLU A 115 -10.42 2.79 10.11
CA GLU A 115 -9.60 3.13 8.93
C GLU A 115 -9.65 4.63 8.58
N ARG A 116 -10.26 5.46 9.44
CA ARG A 116 -10.40 6.93 9.29
C ARG A 116 -10.98 7.40 7.95
N ILE A 117 -11.88 6.61 7.38
CA ILE A 117 -12.55 6.93 6.12
C ILE A 117 -13.66 7.94 6.39
N THR A 118 -13.64 9.05 5.66
CA THR A 118 -14.64 10.11 5.74
C THR A 118 -15.84 9.81 4.82
N ARG A 119 -16.93 10.57 4.97
CA ARG A 119 -18.07 10.47 4.04
C ARG A 119 -17.69 10.92 2.64
N ASP A 120 -16.87 11.96 2.54
CA ASP A 120 -16.41 12.53 1.28
C ASP A 120 -15.59 11.50 0.48
N ASP A 121 -14.79 10.66 1.16
CA ASP A 121 -14.03 9.56 0.54
C ASP A 121 -14.96 8.53 -0.10
N ILE A 122 -16.05 8.17 0.61
CA ILE A 122 -17.04 7.24 0.08
C ILE A 122 -17.77 7.86 -1.11
N GLU A 123 -18.21 9.11 -1.00
CA GLU A 123 -18.89 9.81 -2.09
C GLU A 123 -17.98 9.99 -3.32
N ALA A 124 -16.68 10.20 -3.11
CA ALA A 124 -15.69 10.21 -4.18
C ALA A 124 -15.54 8.83 -4.83
N ALA A 125 -15.47 7.75 -4.03
CA ALA A 125 -15.40 6.38 -4.52
C ALA A 125 -16.66 5.96 -5.30
N LEU A 126 -17.85 6.34 -4.82
CA LEU A 126 -19.12 6.11 -5.54
C LEU A 126 -19.11 6.80 -6.90
N ARG A 127 -18.71 8.08 -6.94
CA ARG A 127 -18.60 8.86 -8.18
C ARG A 127 -17.59 8.23 -9.15
N ALA A 128 -16.44 7.77 -8.67
CA ALA A 128 -15.45 7.07 -9.47
C ALA A 128 -16.00 5.74 -10.03
N GLY A 129 -16.84 5.05 -9.24
CA GLY A 129 -17.57 3.85 -9.66
C GLY A 129 -18.81 4.09 -10.53
N GLY A 130 -19.10 5.34 -10.92
CA GLY A 130 -20.22 5.69 -11.79
C GLY A 130 -21.60 5.66 -11.13
N CYS A 131 -21.67 5.72 -9.80
CA CYS A 131 -22.94 5.76 -9.06
C CYS A 131 -22.99 6.96 -8.11
N LEU A 132 -24.20 7.46 -7.86
CA LEU A 132 -24.40 8.63 -6.98
C LEU A 132 -25.05 8.26 -5.65
N HIS A 133 -25.61 7.05 -5.55
CA HIS A 133 -26.38 6.62 -4.39
C HIS A 133 -25.84 5.31 -3.82
N LEU A 134 -25.68 5.28 -2.50
CA LEU A 134 -25.26 4.10 -1.74
C LEU A 134 -26.15 2.86 -1.98
N ARG A 135 -27.41 3.08 -2.35
CA ARG A 135 -28.40 2.03 -2.62
C ARG A 135 -28.13 1.25 -3.92
N GLU A 136 -27.37 1.83 -4.84
CA GLU A 136 -26.98 1.21 -6.10
C GLU A 136 -25.75 0.31 -5.93
N VAL A 137 -25.09 0.36 -4.76
CA VAL A 137 -23.91 -0.44 -4.42
C VAL A 137 -24.31 -1.76 -3.79
N GLU A 138 -23.95 -2.85 -4.45
CA GLU A 138 -24.05 -4.19 -3.89
C GLU A 138 -22.94 -4.41 -2.86
N ARG A 139 -21.70 -4.05 -3.22
CA ARG A 139 -20.55 -4.20 -2.34
C ARG A 139 -19.52 -3.12 -2.58
N ALA A 140 -18.96 -2.56 -1.51
CA ALA A 140 -17.73 -1.79 -1.60
C ALA A 140 -16.67 -2.41 -0.69
N THR A 141 -15.47 -2.60 -1.21
CA THR A 141 -14.34 -3.18 -0.49
C THR A 141 -13.25 -2.14 -0.37
N LEU A 142 -12.76 -1.92 0.85
CA LEU A 142 -11.51 -1.21 1.09
C LEU A 142 -10.38 -2.19 0.81
N GLU A 143 -9.63 -1.93 -0.24
CA GLU A 143 -8.48 -2.72 -0.66
C GLU A 143 -7.27 -2.46 0.25
N THR A 144 -6.27 -3.31 0.10
CA THR A 144 -5.06 -3.31 0.91
C THR A 144 -4.19 -2.06 0.72
N ASP A 145 -4.31 -1.41 -0.43
CA ASP A 145 -3.65 -0.15 -0.78
C ASP A 145 -4.44 1.10 -0.32
N GLY A 146 -5.59 0.92 0.33
CA GLY A 146 -6.48 2.01 0.78
C GLY A 146 -7.46 2.49 -0.29
N SER A 147 -7.43 1.93 -1.50
CA SER A 147 -8.44 2.23 -2.52
C SER A 147 -9.79 1.60 -2.17
N ILE A 148 -10.88 2.22 -2.61
CA ILE A 148 -12.23 1.70 -2.40
C ILE A 148 -12.75 1.22 -3.76
N THR A 149 -12.93 -0.09 -3.89
CA THR A 149 -13.52 -0.69 -5.08
C THR A 149 -15.03 -0.87 -4.87
N VAL A 150 -15.83 -0.37 -5.81
CA VAL A 150 -17.30 -0.42 -5.75
C VAL A 150 -17.83 -1.38 -6.81
N VAL A 151 -18.72 -2.28 -6.39
CA VAL A 151 -19.47 -3.20 -7.25
C VAL A 151 -20.94 -2.77 -7.24
N LEU A 152 -21.45 -2.42 -8.42
CA LEU A 152 -22.83 -2.00 -8.61
C LEU A 152 -23.77 -3.20 -8.67
N ARG A 153 -24.97 -3.02 -8.12
CA ARG A 153 -26.04 -4.00 -8.21
C ARG A 153 -26.51 -4.11 -9.66
N ARG A 154 -26.62 -5.33 -10.20
CA ARG A 154 -27.18 -5.56 -11.54
C ARG A 154 -28.60 -4.98 -11.59
N ARG A 155 -28.85 -4.03 -12.49
CA ARG A 155 -30.23 -3.67 -12.87
C ARG A 155 -30.70 -4.78 -13.80
N ASP A 156 -31.60 -5.62 -13.34
CA ASP A 156 -32.26 -6.61 -14.19
C ASP A 156 -33.11 -5.85 -15.22
N SER A 157 -32.57 -5.66 -16.42
CA SER A 157 -33.33 -5.30 -17.60
C SER A 157 -34.01 -6.57 -18.12
N GLU A 158 -35.07 -6.99 -17.43
CA GLU A 158 -35.90 -8.13 -17.86
C GLU A 158 -37.37 -7.74 -17.73
N ASN A 159 -37.85 -6.97 -18.72
CA ASN A 159 -39.26 -6.94 -19.10
C ASN A 159 -39.43 -6.35 -20.52
N ASP A 160 -38.74 -6.93 -21.52
CA ASP A 160 -39.08 -6.71 -22.93
C ASP A 160 -39.60 -8.03 -23.52
N GLY A 161 -40.79 -8.40 -23.04
CA GLY A 161 -41.55 -9.56 -23.48
C GLY A 161 -43.00 -9.15 -23.68
N ASP A 162 -43.24 -8.12 -24.50
CA ASP A 162 -44.59 -7.83 -24.99
C ASP A 162 -44.86 -8.73 -26.20
N PRO A 163 -45.86 -9.62 -26.18
CA PRO A 163 -46.19 -10.45 -27.33
C PRO A 163 -46.79 -9.59 -28.45
N PRO A 164 -46.49 -9.86 -29.73
CA PRO A 164 -47.14 -9.17 -30.83
C PRO A 164 -48.63 -9.53 -30.86
N VAL A 165 -49.47 -8.51 -30.73
CA VAL A 165 -50.92 -8.53 -30.97
C VAL A 165 -51.25 -8.73 -32.44
#